data_AF-A0A0M2P6P0-F1
#
_entry.id   AF-A0A0M2P6P0-F1
#
_cell.length_a   1.000
_cell.length_b   1.000
_cell.length_c   1.000
_cell.angle_alpha   90.00
_cell.angle_beta   90.00
_cell.angle_gamma   90.00
#
_symmetry.space_group_name_H-M   'P 1'
#
loop_
_entity.id
_entity.type
_entity.pdbx_description
1 polymer ?
#
loop_
_entity_poly.entity_id
_entity_poly.type
_entity_poly.pdbx_seq_one_letter_code
_entity_poly.pdbx_strand_id
1 'polypeptide(L)'
;MNQVLSQIGIVRLFGENMFSDSMPNYLSSEKYVNVQWDTPFFKVLNEEIKQIRISEKLLKNTHSLEDTPLTIITPSDVELQAIELGFSNQEADSLEKEWKDSQRKLTKLSTNIEFISVPNSGHSVMYDQPDIIIKAILKMADEF
;
A
#
# COMPACT_ATOMS: atom_id res chain seq x y z
N MET A 1 12.43 17.82 2.92
CA MET A 1 11.82 18.79 1.99
C MET A 1 10.29 18.87 2.11
N ASN A 2 9.59 17.79 2.54
CA ASN A 2 8.12 17.67 2.45
C ASN A 2 7.25 18.25 3.58
N GLN A 3 7.79 18.66 4.74
CA GLN A 3 6.97 19.20 5.84
C GLN A 3 6.51 20.65 5.62
N VAL A 4 7.35 21.50 5.04
CA VAL A 4 7.02 22.92 4.81
C VAL A 4 6.02 23.08 3.66
N LEU A 5 6.19 22.30 2.59
CA LEU A 5 5.32 22.35 1.40
C LEU A 5 3.89 21.86 1.68
N SER A 6 3.72 20.86 2.55
CA SER A 6 2.41 20.32 2.97
C SER A 6 1.70 21.21 4.00
N GLN A 7 2.43 21.97 4.81
CA GLN A 7 1.84 22.89 5.78
C GLN A 7 1.31 24.19 5.16
N ILE A 8 1.87 24.62 4.02
CA ILE A 8 1.53 25.91 3.39
C ILE A 8 0.47 25.72 2.27
N GLY A 9 0.07 24.48 1.95
CA GLY A 9 -0.95 24.22 0.94
C GLY A 9 -0.50 24.52 -0.49
N ILE A 10 0.82 24.57 -0.74
CA ILE A 10 1.39 24.80 -2.09
C ILE A 10 0.94 23.73 -3.09
N VAL A 11 0.67 22.51 -2.60
CA VAL A 11 0.05 21.44 -3.41
C VAL A 11 -1.28 21.88 -4.01
N ARG A 12 -2.04 22.78 -3.36
CA ARG A 12 -3.30 23.30 -3.93
C ARG A 12 -3.08 24.25 -5.11
N LEU A 13 -1.91 24.87 -5.21
CA LEU A 13 -1.60 25.82 -6.29
C LEU A 13 -1.17 25.11 -7.59
N PHE A 14 -0.66 23.88 -7.48
CA PHE A 14 -0.14 23.11 -8.62
C PHE A 14 -0.80 21.74 -8.80
N GLY A 15 -1.64 21.32 -7.84
CA GLY A 15 -2.19 19.97 -7.75
C GLY A 15 -3.12 19.60 -8.90
N GLU A 16 -3.85 20.56 -9.46
CA GLU A 16 -4.74 20.28 -10.61
C GLU A 16 -3.99 19.72 -11.81
N ASN A 17 -2.76 20.20 -12.05
CA ASN A 17 -1.89 19.71 -13.12
C ASN A 17 -1.07 18.48 -12.70
N MET A 18 -0.85 18.27 -11.40
CA MET A 18 -0.08 17.11 -10.90
C MET A 18 -0.92 15.83 -10.86
N PHE A 19 -2.23 15.95 -10.66
CA PHE A 19 -3.11 14.80 -10.42
C PHE A 19 -4.19 14.61 -11.50
N SER A 20 -4.14 15.38 -12.60
CA SER A 20 -5.14 15.31 -13.68
C SER A 20 -5.26 13.90 -14.28
N ASP A 21 -4.15 13.17 -14.34
CA ASP A 21 -4.06 11.89 -15.04
C ASP A 21 -4.30 10.69 -14.12
N SER A 22 -4.27 10.90 -12.80
CA SER A 22 -4.42 9.88 -11.75
C SER A 22 -5.71 10.02 -10.94
N MET A 23 -6.53 11.05 -11.23
CA MET A 23 -7.81 11.28 -10.57
C MET A 23 -8.95 10.49 -11.23
N PRO A 24 -9.93 10.00 -10.45
CA PRO A 24 -11.15 9.44 -11.02
C PRO A 24 -11.90 10.45 -11.90
N ASN A 25 -12.27 10.03 -13.11
CA ASN A 25 -12.92 10.88 -14.12
C ASN A 25 -14.30 11.47 -13.71
N TYR A 26 -14.89 10.99 -12.62
CA TYR A 26 -16.14 11.50 -12.06
C TYR A 26 -15.95 12.63 -11.02
N LEU A 27 -14.71 12.99 -10.69
CA LEU A 27 -14.38 14.11 -9.80
C LEU A 27 -13.77 15.27 -10.60
N SER A 28 -13.99 16.50 -10.15
CA SER A 28 -13.22 17.65 -10.65
C SER A 28 -11.87 17.73 -9.94
N SER A 29 -10.83 18.17 -10.66
CA SER A 29 -9.48 18.35 -10.11
C SER A 29 -9.49 19.26 -8.88
N GLU A 30 -10.26 20.34 -8.94
CA GLU A 30 -10.49 21.25 -7.81
C GLU A 30 -11.01 20.52 -6.57
N LYS A 31 -12.07 19.69 -6.72
CA LYS A 31 -12.69 18.98 -5.60
C LYS A 31 -11.77 17.88 -5.07
N TYR A 32 -11.05 17.21 -5.95
CA TYR A 32 -10.08 16.18 -5.58
C TYR A 32 -8.94 16.77 -4.75
N VAL A 33 -8.27 17.83 -5.23
CA VAL A 33 -7.17 18.48 -4.52
C VAL A 33 -7.63 19.08 -3.18
N ASN A 34 -8.81 19.70 -3.13
CA ASN A 34 -9.30 20.34 -1.92
C ASN A 34 -9.76 19.35 -0.83
N VAL A 35 -10.08 18.10 -1.19
CA VAL A 35 -10.56 17.08 -0.24
C VAL A 35 -9.49 16.03 0.07
N GLN A 36 -8.80 15.51 -0.95
CA GLN A 36 -7.80 14.44 -0.79
C GLN A 36 -6.42 14.95 -0.38
N TRP A 37 -6.10 16.23 -0.62
CA TRP A 37 -4.75 16.77 -0.44
C TRP A 37 -4.73 18.02 0.44
N ASP A 38 -5.55 18.03 1.48
CA ASP A 38 -5.62 19.12 2.45
C ASP A 38 -4.56 18.98 3.58
N THR A 39 -4.44 20.03 4.40
CA THR A 39 -3.49 20.01 5.53
C THR A 39 -3.77 18.89 6.54
N PRO A 40 -5.03 18.62 6.95
CA PRO A 40 -5.38 17.43 7.71
C PRO A 40 -4.89 16.11 7.11
N PHE A 41 -5.09 15.88 5.81
CA PHE A 41 -4.63 14.69 5.12
C PHE A 41 -3.12 14.51 5.28
N PHE A 42 -2.31 15.53 4.97
CA PHE A 42 -0.87 15.44 5.13
C PHE A 42 -0.43 15.27 6.58
N LYS A 43 -1.18 15.81 7.54
CA LYS A 43 -0.92 15.58 8.96
C LYS A 43 -1.13 14.11 9.30
N VAL A 44 -2.25 13.53 8.89
CA VAL A 44 -2.58 12.11 9.11
C VAL A 44 -1.57 11.21 8.40
N LEU A 45 -1.23 11.50 7.15
CA LEU A 45 -0.22 10.76 6.38
C LEU A 45 1.14 10.74 7.12
N ASN A 46 1.56 11.88 7.68
CA ASN A 46 2.79 11.93 8.48
C ASN A 46 2.69 11.11 9.79
N GLU A 47 1.52 11.07 10.42
CA GLU A 47 1.28 10.22 11.59
C GLU A 47 1.29 8.73 11.21
N GLU A 48 0.67 8.36 10.10
CA GLU A 48 0.66 7.01 9.54
C GLU A 48 2.07 6.51 9.21
N ILE A 49 2.88 7.33 8.54
CA ILE A 49 4.29 7.02 8.24
C ILE A 49 5.08 6.72 9.53
N LYS A 50 4.81 7.45 10.62
CA LYS A 50 5.43 7.15 11.92
C LYS A 50 4.96 5.81 12.49
N GLN A 51 3.70 5.46 12.28
CA GLN A 51 3.14 4.18 12.73
C GLN A 51 3.75 2.99 11.99
N ILE A 52 4.13 3.10 10.72
CA ILE A 52 4.78 2.01 9.96
C ILE A 52 5.96 1.44 10.75
N ARG A 53 6.86 2.30 11.25
CA ARG A 53 8.03 1.87 12.02
C ARG A 53 7.68 1.23 13.36
N ILE A 54 6.57 1.64 13.97
CA ILE A 54 6.07 1.06 15.22
C ILE A 54 5.49 -0.33 14.93
N SER A 55 4.65 -0.44 13.90
CA SER A 55 4.07 -1.71 13.43
C SER A 55 5.15 -2.72 13.07
N GLU A 56 6.21 -2.33 12.36
CA GLU A 56 7.35 -3.22 12.07
C GLU A 56 8.03 -3.75 13.33
N LYS A 57 8.19 -2.91 14.37
CA LYS A 57 8.78 -3.35 15.64
C LYS A 57 7.85 -4.32 16.38
N LEU A 58 6.54 -4.10 16.35
CA LEU A 58 5.57 -5.01 16.94
C LEU A 58 5.54 -6.34 16.20
N LEU A 59 5.56 -6.32 14.86
CA LEU A 59 5.64 -7.51 14.02
C LEU A 59 6.90 -8.34 14.29
N LYS A 60 8.06 -7.69 14.49
CA LYS A 60 9.31 -8.39 14.86
C LYS A 60 9.22 -9.16 16.19
N ASN A 61 8.38 -8.70 17.11
CA ASN A 61 8.18 -9.32 18.42
C ASN A 61 6.88 -10.15 18.47
N THR A 62 6.24 -10.37 17.32
CA THR A 62 5.03 -11.19 17.25
C THR A 62 5.42 -12.66 17.37
N HIS A 63 4.66 -13.38 18.20
CA HIS A 63 4.87 -14.81 18.40
C HIS A 63 4.37 -15.58 17.18
N SER A 64 4.82 -16.83 17.05
CA SER A 64 4.29 -17.75 16.03
C SER A 64 2.76 -17.84 16.14
N LEU A 65 2.08 -17.89 15.00
CA LEU A 65 0.68 -18.27 14.85
C LEU A 65 0.50 -19.80 14.85
N GLU A 66 1.59 -20.55 15.07
CA GLU A 66 1.61 -22.01 15.12
C GLU A 66 1.02 -22.63 13.84
N ASP A 67 -0.04 -23.43 13.94
CA ASP A 67 -0.73 -24.08 12.83
C ASP A 67 -1.98 -23.32 12.35
N THR A 68 -2.21 -22.11 12.86
CA THR A 68 -3.33 -21.26 12.43
C THR A 68 -3.22 -20.99 10.93
N PRO A 69 -4.25 -21.29 10.11
CA PRO A 69 -4.22 -21.04 8.67
C PRO A 69 -3.91 -19.57 8.35
N LEU A 70 -2.94 -19.34 7.45
CA LEU A 70 -2.55 -18.01 7.01
C LEU A 70 -2.41 -17.96 5.48
N THR A 71 -3.28 -17.19 4.83
CA THR A 71 -3.17 -16.89 3.39
C THR A 71 -2.68 -15.46 3.18
N ILE A 72 -1.57 -15.31 2.46
CA ILE A 72 -0.98 -14.03 2.07
C ILE A 72 -1.26 -13.81 0.60
N ILE A 73 -1.94 -12.71 0.26
CA ILE A 73 -2.27 -12.34 -1.11
C ILE A 73 -1.60 -11.00 -1.40
N THR A 74 -0.71 -10.96 -2.39
CA THR A 74 0.07 -9.77 -2.73
C THR A 74 0.19 -9.64 -4.25
N PRO A 75 0.29 -8.42 -4.80
CA PRO A 75 0.60 -8.27 -6.21
C PRO A 75 2.00 -8.84 -6.53
N SER A 76 2.16 -9.36 -7.74
CA SER A 76 3.43 -9.89 -8.24
C SER A 76 4.44 -8.78 -8.50
N ASP A 77 3.97 -7.62 -8.96
CA ASP A 77 4.73 -6.40 -9.18
C ASP A 77 4.00 -5.27 -8.48
N VAL A 78 4.73 -4.42 -7.76
CA VAL A 78 4.08 -3.34 -7.00
C VAL A 78 4.42 -1.99 -7.61
N GLU A 79 3.40 -1.35 -8.18
CA GLU A 79 3.51 0.02 -8.67
C GLU A 79 3.36 0.98 -7.49
N LEU A 80 4.48 1.33 -6.85
CA LEU A 80 4.50 2.25 -5.70
C LEU A 80 4.46 3.72 -6.10
N GLN A 81 4.35 4.03 -7.40
CA GLN A 81 4.43 5.39 -7.97
C GLN A 81 5.66 6.19 -7.47
N ALA A 82 6.72 5.49 -7.05
CA ALA A 82 7.88 6.11 -6.42
C ALA A 82 8.56 7.11 -7.36
N ILE A 83 8.65 6.79 -8.66
CA ILE A 83 9.26 7.69 -9.65
C ILE A 83 8.45 8.99 -9.76
N GLU A 84 7.12 8.91 -9.79
CA GLU A 84 6.21 10.06 -9.85
C GLU A 84 6.31 10.93 -8.59
N LEU A 85 6.64 10.32 -7.45
CA LEU A 85 6.91 11.00 -6.19
C LEU A 85 8.33 11.56 -6.09
N GLY A 86 9.15 11.46 -7.14
CA GLY A 86 10.47 12.06 -7.26
C GLY A 86 11.64 11.17 -6.81
N PHE A 87 11.40 9.87 -6.61
CA PHE A 87 12.47 8.91 -6.35
C PHE A 87 13.18 8.52 -7.66
N SER A 88 14.46 8.16 -7.58
CA SER A 88 15.19 7.58 -8.71
C SER A 88 14.71 6.15 -9.02
N ASN A 89 14.97 5.66 -10.23
CA ASN A 89 14.66 4.26 -10.59
C ASN A 89 15.29 3.26 -9.62
N GLN A 90 16.54 3.48 -9.20
CA GLN A 90 17.22 2.61 -8.25
C GLN A 90 16.53 2.59 -6.87
N GLU A 91 16.04 3.74 -6.40
CA GLU A 91 15.27 3.82 -5.15
C GLU A 91 13.90 3.15 -5.29
N ALA A 92 13.23 3.34 -6.42
CA ALA A 92 11.96 2.67 -6.71
C ALA A 92 12.11 1.13 -6.73
N ASP A 93 13.13 0.61 -7.42
CA ASP A 93 13.46 -0.81 -7.46
C ASP A 93 13.76 -1.35 -6.04
N SER A 94 14.50 -0.57 -5.24
CA SER A 94 14.81 -0.94 -3.87
C SER A 94 13.56 -0.99 -2.99
N LEU A 95 12.62 -0.05 -3.16
CA LEU A 95 11.35 -0.04 -2.44
C LEU A 95 10.48 -1.23 -2.82
N GLU A 96 10.37 -1.54 -4.10
CA GLU A 96 9.65 -2.73 -4.59
C GLU A 96 10.26 -4.02 -4.02
N LYS A 97 11.59 -4.11 -4.01
CA LYS A 97 12.28 -5.26 -3.42
C LYS A 97 11.97 -5.41 -1.92
N GLU A 98 12.09 -4.33 -1.15
CA GLU A 98 11.80 -4.36 0.30
C GLU A 98 10.32 -4.70 0.59
N TRP A 99 9.40 -4.24 -0.27
CA TRP A 99 8.00 -4.64 -0.22
C TRP A 99 7.85 -6.16 -0.39
N LYS A 100 8.37 -6.71 -1.50
CA LYS A 100 8.27 -8.15 -1.81
C LYS A 100 8.92 -9.02 -0.72
N ASP A 101 10.05 -8.58 -0.20
CA ASP A 101 10.75 -9.28 0.89
C ASP A 101 9.96 -9.22 2.21
N SER A 102 9.25 -8.13 2.47
CA SER A 102 8.39 -8.01 3.65
C SER A 102 7.17 -8.93 3.57
N GLN A 103 6.52 -9.05 2.40
CA GLN A 103 5.43 -10.01 2.20
C GLN A 103 5.91 -11.46 2.42
N ARG A 104 7.10 -11.81 1.90
CA ARG A 104 7.71 -13.12 2.13
C ARG A 104 8.06 -13.40 3.59
N LYS A 105 8.38 -12.38 4.40
CA LYS A 105 8.66 -12.59 5.84
C LYS A 105 7.42 -13.07 6.60
N LEU A 106 6.21 -12.71 6.16
CA LEU A 106 4.95 -13.13 6.79
C LEU A 106 4.73 -14.64 6.72
N THR A 107 5.30 -15.34 5.73
CA THR A 107 5.16 -16.81 5.60
C THR A 107 5.84 -17.56 6.75
N LYS A 108 6.63 -16.89 7.59
CA LYS A 108 7.29 -17.48 8.76
C LYS A 108 6.42 -17.44 10.01
N LEU A 109 5.25 -16.80 9.95
CA LEU A 109 4.37 -16.65 11.10
C LEU A 109 3.55 -17.90 11.39
N SER A 110 3.28 -18.76 10.40
CA SER A 110 2.51 -20.00 10.57
C SER A 110 3.20 -21.17 9.87
N THR A 111 2.89 -22.39 10.28
CA THR A 111 3.27 -23.63 9.58
C THR A 111 2.22 -24.05 8.54
N ASN A 112 1.01 -23.50 8.61
CA ASN A 112 -0.07 -23.72 7.65
C ASN A 112 -0.27 -22.46 6.79
N ILE A 113 0.47 -22.37 5.69
CA ILE A 113 0.55 -21.14 4.88
C ILE A 113 0.15 -21.37 3.43
N GLU A 114 -0.48 -20.35 2.86
CA GLU A 114 -0.63 -20.18 1.42
C GLU A 114 -0.14 -18.79 1.01
N PHE A 115 0.68 -18.73 -0.03
CA PHE A 115 1.20 -17.47 -0.57
C PHE A 115 0.78 -17.33 -2.02
N ILE A 116 -0.04 -16.32 -2.32
CA ILE A 116 -0.63 -16.07 -3.62
C ILE A 116 -0.03 -14.78 -4.19
N SER A 117 0.80 -14.94 -5.23
CA SER A 117 1.35 -13.83 -6.01
C SER A 117 0.42 -13.52 -7.18
N VAL A 118 -0.14 -12.32 -7.21
CA VAL A 118 -1.20 -11.94 -8.15
C VAL A 118 -0.64 -11.09 -9.30
N PRO A 119 -0.57 -11.62 -10.54
CA PRO A 119 -0.14 -10.83 -11.68
C PRO A 119 -1.19 -9.78 -12.05
N ASN A 120 -0.77 -8.73 -12.75
CA ASN A 120 -1.66 -7.68 -13.28
C ASN A 120 -2.57 -7.09 -12.18
N SER A 121 -1.98 -6.76 -11.03
CA SER A 121 -2.64 -6.07 -9.93
C SER A 121 -1.67 -5.09 -9.29
N GLY A 122 -2.18 -3.95 -8.83
CA GLY A 122 -1.43 -2.98 -8.04
C GLY A 122 -1.55 -3.26 -6.55
N HIS A 123 -1.29 -2.24 -5.73
CA HIS A 123 -1.44 -2.32 -4.27
C HIS A 123 -2.85 -2.79 -3.85
N SER A 124 -3.87 -2.43 -4.64
CA SER A 124 -5.28 -2.70 -4.35
C SER A 124 -5.79 -3.99 -5.03
N VAL A 125 -5.17 -5.13 -4.71
CA VAL A 125 -5.50 -6.44 -5.31
C VAL A 125 -6.99 -6.79 -5.24
N MET A 126 -7.69 -6.35 -4.18
CA MET A 126 -9.13 -6.60 -4.02
C MET A 126 -10.01 -5.92 -5.07
N TYR A 127 -9.56 -4.80 -5.65
CA TYR A 127 -10.26 -4.13 -6.72
C TYR A 127 -9.84 -4.66 -8.09
N ASP A 128 -8.56 -4.97 -8.26
CA ASP A 128 -8.02 -5.42 -9.55
C ASP A 128 -8.35 -6.88 -9.87
N GLN A 129 -8.33 -7.76 -8.85
CA GLN A 129 -8.47 -9.21 -8.98
C GLN A 129 -9.40 -9.79 -7.89
N PRO A 130 -10.67 -9.31 -7.81
CA PRO A 130 -11.60 -9.66 -6.72
C PRO A 130 -11.85 -11.17 -6.61
N ASP A 131 -11.89 -11.90 -7.74
CA ASP A 131 -12.13 -13.34 -7.76
C ASP A 131 -11.09 -14.14 -6.98
N ILE A 132 -9.83 -13.69 -6.97
CA ILE A 132 -8.76 -14.36 -6.21
C ILE A 132 -9.01 -14.21 -4.71
N ILE A 133 -9.43 -13.02 -4.28
CA ILE A 133 -9.77 -12.77 -2.88
C ILE A 133 -10.95 -13.64 -2.44
N ILE A 134 -12.02 -13.67 -3.24
CA ILE A 134 -13.21 -14.48 -2.93
C ILE A 134 -12.84 -15.96 -2.83
N LYS A 135 -12.07 -16.50 -3.78
CA LYS A 135 -11.64 -17.91 -3.76
C LYS A 135 -10.79 -18.22 -2.55
N ALA A 136 -9.84 -17.35 -2.18
CA ALA A 136 -9.00 -17.55 -1.02
C ALA A 136 -9.81 -17.56 0.28
N ILE A 137 -10.78 -16.65 0.42
CA ILE A 137 -11.67 -16.60 1.59
C ILE A 137 -12.55 -17.86 1.66
N LEU A 138 -13.19 -18.24 0.56
CA LEU A 138 -14.04 -19.43 0.52
C LEU A 138 -13.25 -20.70 0.84
N LYS A 139 -12.07 -20.86 0.25
CA LYS A 139 -11.16 -21.98 0.57
C LYS A 139 -10.82 -22.02 2.05
N MET A 140 -10.46 -20.88 2.64
CA MET A 140 -10.13 -20.81 4.06
C MET A 140 -11.34 -21.13 4.96
N ALA A 141 -12.55 -20.75 4.55
CA ALA A 141 -13.77 -21.03 5.31
C ALA A 141 -14.24 -22.49 5.19
N ASP A 142 -14.06 -23.11 4.02
CA ASP A 142 -14.48 -24.49 3.74
C ASP A 142 -13.49 -25.54 4.30
N GLU A 143 -12.26 -25.14 4.66
CA GLU A 143 -11.23 -26.00 5.26
C GLU A 143 -11.37 -26.16 6.80
N PHE A 144 -12.44 -25.63 7.41
CA PHE A 144 -12.79 -25.78 8.83
C PHE A 144 -13.92 -26.79 9.08
#